data_AF-A0A7I8D8Q8-F1
#
_entry.id   AF-A0A7I8D8Q8-F1
#
_cell.length_a   1.000
_cell.length_b   1.000
_cell.length_c   1.000
_cell.angle_alpha   90.00
_cell.angle_beta   90.00
_cell.angle_gamma   90.00
#
_symmetry.space_group_name_H-M   'P 1'
#
loop_
_entity.id
_entity.type
_entity.pdbx_description
1 polymer ?
#
loop_
_entity_poly.entity_id
_entity_poly.type
_entity_poly.pdbx_seq_one_letter_code
_entity_poly.pdbx_strand_id
1 'polypeptide(L)'
;MLRDKMIAIMEYVNSQEAEREELVHAIALALLTRKNLFVLGDTGQSKSHAVTLFCRQIEDAKMFLTVMSKQTDQEQLFGRLDLSSLIPGNVSQRTLDRDLGLCPA
;
A
#
# COMPACT_ATOMS: atom_id res chain seq x y z
N MET A 1 -22.84 0.93 3.83
CA MET A 1 -22.23 -0.39 3.52
C MET A 1 -20.84 -0.20 2.89
N LEU A 2 -20.05 -1.26 2.73
CA LEU A 2 -18.71 -1.21 2.09
C LEU A 2 -18.74 -0.57 0.69
N ARG A 3 -19.80 -0.88 -0.09
CA ARG A 3 -20.05 -0.29 -1.40
C ARG A 3 -20.07 1.24 -1.36
N ASP A 4 -20.82 1.83 -0.43
CA ASP A 4 -20.99 3.29 -0.34
C ASP A 4 -19.69 3.97 0.08
N LYS A 5 -18.92 3.33 0.98
CA LYS A 5 -17.56 3.79 1.32
C LYS A 5 -16.64 3.79 0.11
N MET A 6 -16.69 2.72 -0.70
CA MET A 6 -15.87 2.63 -1.91
C MET A 6 -16.26 3.69 -2.94
N ILE A 7 -17.56 3.91 -3.15
CA ILE A 7 -18.06 4.95 -4.06
C ILE A 7 -17.60 6.34 -3.60
N ALA A 8 -17.71 6.64 -2.31
CA ALA A 8 -17.25 7.92 -1.76
C ALA A 8 -15.74 8.15 -1.98
N ILE A 9 -14.91 7.11 -1.82
CA ILE A 9 -13.47 7.21 -2.12
C ILE A 9 -13.24 7.46 -3.60
N MET A 10 -13.93 6.75 -4.49
CA MET A 10 -13.81 6.93 -5.94
C MET A 10 -14.20 8.35 -6.37
N GLU A 11 -15.33 8.87 -5.87
CA GLU A 11 -15.78 10.23 -6.13
C GLU A 11 -14.76 11.27 -5.66
N TYR A 12 -14.21 11.10 -4.46
CA TYR A 12 -13.18 11.99 -3.91
C TYR A 12 -11.91 11.99 -4.78
N VAL A 13 -11.41 10.81 -5.16
CA VAL A 13 -10.19 10.71 -5.99
C VAL A 13 -10.44 11.30 -7.38
N ASN A 14 -11.59 11.03 -8.00
CA ASN A 14 -11.98 11.60 -9.28
C ASN A 14 -12.11 13.13 -9.22
N SER A 15 -12.49 13.70 -8.07
CA SER A 15 -12.58 15.17 -7.92
C SER A 15 -11.20 15.85 -7.90
N GLN A 16 -10.13 15.11 -7.61
CA GLN A 16 -8.76 15.63 -7.56
C GLN A 16 -8.00 15.40 -8.88
N GLU A 17 -8.44 14.43 -9.68
CA GLU A 17 -7.75 13.94 -10.87
C GLU A 17 -8.71 13.94 -12.07
N ALA A 18 -8.66 14.98 -12.89
CA ALA A 18 -9.46 15.05 -14.11
C ALA A 18 -9.07 13.92 -15.09
N GLU A 19 -10.07 13.36 -15.78
CA GLU A 19 -9.92 12.39 -16.89
C GLU A 19 -9.35 11.00 -16.51
N ARG A 20 -9.46 10.55 -15.25
CA ARG A 20 -8.89 9.26 -14.79
C ARG A 20 -9.87 8.26 -14.21
N GLU A 21 -11.14 8.41 -14.56
CA GLU A 21 -12.23 7.61 -13.99
C GLU A 21 -11.99 6.09 -14.16
N GLU A 22 -11.45 5.66 -15.31
CA GLU A 22 -11.13 4.25 -15.58
C GLU A 22 -10.04 3.71 -14.63
N LEU A 23 -8.97 4.49 -14.39
CA LEU A 23 -7.90 4.10 -13.48
C LEU A 23 -8.41 3.96 -12.04
N VAL A 24 -9.24 4.89 -11.59
CA VAL A 24 -9.83 4.87 -10.24
C VAL A 24 -10.72 3.63 -10.06
N HIS A 25 -11.54 3.30 -11.06
CA HIS A 25 -12.34 2.08 -11.05
C HIS A 25 -11.46 0.81 -11.06
N ALA A 26 -10.39 0.79 -11.85
CA ALA A 26 -9.47 -0.35 -11.90
C ALA A 26 -8.76 -0.59 -10.56
N ILE A 27 -8.36 0.49 -9.86
CA ILE A 27 -7.78 0.42 -8.51
C ILE A 27 -8.79 -0.18 -7.52
N ALA A 28 -10.02 0.36 -7.51
CA ALA A 28 -11.09 -0.13 -6.63
C ALA A 28 -11.37 -1.62 -6.87
N LEU A 29 -11.48 -2.05 -8.13
CA LEU A 29 -11.72 -3.45 -8.50
C LEU A 29 -10.55 -4.35 -8.06
N ALA A 30 -9.32 -3.94 -8.29
CA ALA A 30 -8.13 -4.70 -7.90
C ALA A 30 -8.05 -4.89 -6.37
N LEU A 31 -8.35 -3.84 -5.60
CA LEU A 31 -8.36 -3.92 -4.13
C LEU A 31 -9.48 -4.84 -3.61
N LEU A 32 -10.70 -4.71 -4.13
CA LEU A 32 -11.84 -5.54 -3.72
C LEU A 32 -11.65 -7.02 -4.07
N THR A 33 -10.98 -7.31 -5.19
CA THR A 33 -10.74 -8.67 -5.67
C THR A 33 -9.41 -9.25 -5.18
N ARG A 34 -8.59 -8.46 -4.47
CA ARG A 34 -7.21 -8.81 -4.06
C ARG A 34 -6.35 -9.25 -5.25
N LYS A 35 -6.46 -8.52 -6.36
CA LYS A 35 -5.68 -8.73 -7.58
C LYS A 35 -4.63 -7.62 -7.73
N ASN A 36 -3.58 -7.92 -8.48
CA ASN A 36 -2.56 -6.94 -8.84
C ASN A 36 -3.04 -6.10 -10.03
N LEU A 37 -2.76 -4.80 -9.99
CA LEU A 37 -3.02 -3.88 -11.08
C LEU A 37 -1.69 -3.40 -11.68
N PHE A 38 -1.55 -3.54 -12.99
CA PHE A 38 -0.42 -2.98 -13.74
C PHE A 38 -0.90 -1.78 -14.55
N VAL A 39 -0.29 -0.61 -14.34
CA VAL A 39 -0.72 0.65 -14.98
C VAL A 39 0.32 1.09 -15.98
N LEU A 40 -0.05 1.12 -17.26
CA LEU A 40 0.78 1.62 -18.36
C LEU A 40 0.36 3.04 -18.75
N GLY A 41 1.32 3.89 -19.10
CA GLY A 41 1.06 5.19 -19.71
C GLY A 41 2.30 6.07 -19.71
N ASP A 42 2.23 7.25 -20.32
CA ASP A 42 3.39 8.14 -20.45
C ASP A 42 3.87 8.75 -19.13
N THR A 43 5.12 9.18 -19.08
CA THR A 43 5.72 9.85 -17.91
C THR A 43 4.96 11.14 -17.58
N GLY A 44 4.78 11.45 -16.29
CA GLY A 44 4.08 12.67 -15.86
C GLY A 44 2.55 12.56 -15.86
N GLN A 45 1.99 11.48 -16.39
CA GLN A 45 0.56 11.20 -16.37
C GLN A 45 0.09 10.71 -15.00
N SER A 46 0.26 11.45 -13.89
CA SER A 46 -0.34 11.28 -12.53
C SER A 46 -0.62 9.85 -11.95
N LYS A 47 -0.04 8.77 -12.51
CA LYS A 47 -0.37 7.37 -12.17
C LYS A 47 -0.10 7.08 -10.71
N SER A 48 1.12 7.41 -10.28
CA SER A 48 1.56 7.22 -8.89
C SER A 48 0.77 8.11 -7.93
N HIS A 49 0.34 9.29 -8.37
CA HIS A 49 -0.45 10.20 -7.53
C HIS A 49 -1.85 9.63 -7.27
N ALA A 50 -2.56 9.19 -8.31
CA ALA A 50 -3.89 8.58 -8.16
C ALA A 50 -3.87 7.37 -7.23
N VAL A 51 -2.90 6.45 -7.38
CA VAL A 51 -2.74 5.29 -6.48
C VAL A 51 -2.47 5.72 -5.04
N THR A 52 -1.57 6.70 -4.84
CA THR A 52 -1.24 7.21 -3.51
C THR A 52 -2.44 7.89 -2.85
N LEU A 53 -3.16 8.73 -3.59
CA LEU A 53 -4.33 9.44 -3.11
C LEU A 53 -5.44 8.47 -2.71
N PHE A 54 -5.68 7.44 -3.51
CA PHE A 54 -6.65 6.40 -3.22
C PHE A 54 -6.32 5.65 -1.93
N CYS A 55 -5.08 5.16 -1.80
CA CYS A 55 -4.65 4.42 -0.60
C CYS A 55 -4.69 5.28 0.67
N ARG A 56 -4.43 6.59 0.58
CA ARG A 56 -4.52 7.51 1.73
C ARG A 56 -5.94 7.67 2.29
N GLN A 57 -6.98 7.35 1.52
CA GLN A 57 -8.36 7.37 1.99
C GLN A 57 -8.78 6.09 2.71
N ILE A 58 -7.93 5.07 2.73
CA ILE A 58 -8.20 3.80 3.40
C ILE A 58 -7.62 3.87 4.82
N GLU A 59 -8.49 3.80 5.81
CA GLU A 59 -8.12 3.78 7.23
C GLU A 59 -7.23 2.57 7.54
N ASP A 60 -6.18 2.79 8.34
CA ASP A 60 -5.15 1.79 8.71
C ASP A 60 -4.40 1.12 7.55
N ALA A 61 -4.50 1.64 6.33
CA ALA A 61 -3.77 1.09 5.20
C ALA A 61 -2.26 1.37 5.30
N LYS A 62 -1.46 0.30 5.18
CA LYS A 62 -0.01 0.39 5.04
C LYS A 62 0.35 0.45 3.56
N MET A 63 0.93 1.56 3.14
CA MET A 63 1.38 1.76 1.76
C MET A 63 2.90 1.72 1.69
N PHE A 64 3.41 1.06 0.65
CA PHE A 64 4.82 1.08 0.28
C PHE A 64 4.96 1.60 -1.15
N LEU A 65 5.81 2.60 -1.35
CA LEU A 65 6.14 3.15 -2.66
C LEU A 65 7.65 3.17 -2.83
N THR A 66 8.14 2.62 -3.93
CA THR A 66 9.56 2.66 -4.28
C THR A 66 9.74 2.88 -5.78
N VAL A 67 10.80 3.59 -6.15
CA VAL A 67 11.19 3.78 -7.54
C VAL A 67 12.20 2.68 -7.88
N MET A 68 11.84 1.84 -8.85
CA MET A 68 12.72 0.77 -9.32
C MET A 68 13.81 1.34 -10.23
N SER A 69 15.05 0.93 -9.97
CA SER A 69 16.23 1.23 -10.79
C SER A 69 17.03 -0.05 -11.02
N LYS A 70 18.02 0.00 -11.92
CA LYS A 70 18.93 -1.14 -12.14
C LYS A 70 19.75 -1.52 -10.89
N GLN A 71 19.83 -0.63 -9.92
CA GLN A 71 20.59 -0.80 -8.68
C GLN A 71 19.68 -1.12 -7.48
N THR A 72 18.36 -1.26 -7.69
CA THR A 72 17.44 -1.56 -6.60
C THR A 72 17.72 -2.96 -6.04
N ASP A 73 18.02 -3.01 -4.74
CA ASP A 73 18.38 -4.22 -4.03
C ASP A 73 17.18 -4.87 -3.31
N GLN A 74 17.25 -6.16 -3.04
CA GLN A 74 16.23 -6.92 -2.32
C GLN A 74 16.00 -6.35 -0.92
N GLU A 75 17.03 -5.91 -0.21
CA GLU A 75 16.88 -5.27 1.11
C GLU A 75 16.01 -4.02 1.05
N GLN A 76 16.02 -3.29 -0.08
CA GLN A 76 15.18 -2.11 -0.25
C GLN A 76 13.70 -2.45 -0.48
N LEU A 77 13.42 -3.63 -1.02
CA LEU A 77 12.06 -4.09 -1.31
C LEU A 77 11.41 -4.80 -0.14
N PHE A 78 12.19 -5.63 0.56
CA PHE A 78 11.70 -6.51 1.61
C PHE A 78 12.09 -6.05 3.02
N GLY A 79 12.94 -5.03 3.11
CA GLY A 79 13.57 -4.61 4.35
C GLY A 79 14.85 -5.42 4.62
N ARG A 80 15.69 -4.89 5.51
CA ARG A 80 16.90 -5.60 5.94
C ARG A 80 16.53 -6.82 6.77
N LEU A 81 17.17 -7.95 6.46
CA LEU A 81 17.10 -9.12 7.32
C LEU A 81 17.95 -8.83 8.57
N ASP A 82 17.30 -8.55 9.69
CA ASP A 82 18.01 -8.40 10.95
C ASP A 82 18.41 -9.79 11.47
N LEU A 83 19.64 -10.20 11.15
CA LEU A 83 20.21 -11.47 11.60
C LEU A 83 20.22 -11.61 13.13
N SER A 84 20.17 -10.51 13.89
CA SER A 84 20.08 -10.57 15.34
C SER A 84 18.75 -11.16 15.79
N SER A 85 17.65 -10.95 15.05
CA SER A 85 16.34 -11.54 15.33
C SER A 85 16.27 -13.07 15.07
N LEU A 86 17.22 -13.63 14.33
CA LEU A 86 17.36 -15.07 14.09
C LEU A 86 18.15 -15.79 15.20
N ILE A 87 18.85 -15.06 16.07
CA ILE A 87 19.57 -15.65 17.19
C ILE A 87 18.56 -15.97 18.30
N PRO A 88 18.46 -17.23 18.75
CA PRO A 88 17.58 -17.61 19.85
C PRO A 88 17.88 -16.74 21.08
N GLY A 89 16.89 -15.95 21.53
CA GLY A 89 17.00 -15.07 22.69
C GLY A 89 17.10 -13.57 22.41
N ASN A 90 17.21 -13.14 21.16
CA ASN A 90 17.34 -11.71 20.81
C ASN A 90 16.13 -11.14 20.03
N VAL A 91 14.99 -11.81 20.11
CA VAL A 91 13.72 -11.33 19.56
C VAL A 91 13.27 -10.12 20.36
N SER A 92 13.02 -8.97 19.71
CA SER A 92 12.59 -7.76 20.41
C SER A 92 11.31 -8.01 21.21
N GLN A 93 11.21 -7.45 22.43
CA GLN A 93 10.02 -7.58 23.29
C GLN A 93 8.74 -7.20 22.53
N ARG A 94 8.76 -6.18 21.68
CA ARG A 94 7.61 -5.78 20.85
C ARG A 94 7.12 -6.88 19.89
N THR A 95 8.01 -7.73 19.40
CA THR A 95 7.62 -8.87 18.54
C THR A 95 7.03 -9.99 19.40
N LEU A 96 7.61 -10.26 20.56
CA LEU A 96 7.09 -11.24 21.52
C LEU A 96 5.71 -10.83 22.07
N ASP A 97 5.54 -9.56 22.46
CA ASP A 97 4.28 -9.04 22.98
C ASP A 97 3.16 -9.10 21.93
N ARG A 98 3.50 -8.90 20.66
CA ARG A 98 2.55 -9.03 19.54
C ARG A 98 2.15 -10.48 19.27
N ASP A 99 3.09 -11.42 19.32
CA ASP A 99 2.80 -12.85 19.14
C ASP A 99 2.02 -13.43 20.33
N LEU A 100 2.23 -12.89 21.54
CA LEU A 100 1.53 -13.29 22.77
C LEU A 100 0.21 -12.53 22.99
N GLY A 101 -0.15 -11.58 22.12
CA GLY A 101 -1.38 -10.80 22.22
C GLY A 101 -1.42 -9.82 23.42
N LEU A 102 -0.24 -9.40 23.91
CA LEU A 102 -0.04 -8.61 25.13
C LEU A 102 0.17 -7.10 24.87
N CYS A 103 -0.15 -6.57 23.69
CA CYS A 103 -0.01 -5.13 23.43
C CYS A 103 -0.80 -4.31 24.48
N PRO A 104 -0.15 -3.40 25.24
CA PRO A 104 -0.85 -2.50 26.15
C PRO A 104 -1.64 -1.46 25.34
N ALA A 105 -2.80 -1.10 25.88
CA ALA A 105 -3.73 -0.10 25.34
C ALA A 105 -3.10 1.29 25.20
#